data_AF-A0A4Q5AL16-F1
#
_entry.id   AF-A0A4Q5AL16-F1
#
_cell.length_a   1.000
_cell.length_b   1.000
_cell.length_c   1.000
_cell.angle_alpha   90.00
_cell.angle_beta   90.00
_cell.angle_gamma   90.00
#
_symmetry.space_group_name_H-M   'P 1'
#
loop_
_entity.id
_entity.type
_entity.pdbx_description
1 polymer ?
#
loop_
_entity_poly.entity_id
_entity_poly.type
_entity_poly.pdbx_seq_one_letter_code
_entity_poly.pdbx_strand_id
1 'polypeptide(L)'
;MVKCTREQRLRAVRLYERYDRGAASVINELGCPSRQMLVRWHRAWVEAGRDGGGSLGDGRGERYTPGQKRAAVDHYLRHGRCAARTIRALGYPCKALLARWVDELEPGQRRIRRAPVDARTRRKAVVEYASGSGTSRQVGEELGVSADVVRNWKHKMLAGDDKERAMGDDADKGGTPKSREDRHRDDGGRSLEGMRRERDGIRSQLTRMRAERDELEIELEIIRYTKELLGKGRGADPDNLTNAGRTCLVLHLAGRFAVKPRDLLGRY
;
A
#
# COMPACT_ATOMS: atom_id res chain seq x y z
N MET A 1 0.44 -11.26 -26.03
CA MET A 1 0.93 -12.65 -26.19
C MET A 1 -0.29 -13.58 -26.20
N VAL A 2 -0.67 -14.09 -27.37
CA VAL A 2 -1.83 -14.99 -27.51
C VAL A 2 -1.51 -16.31 -26.78
N LYS A 3 -2.30 -16.63 -25.76
CA LYS A 3 -2.13 -17.87 -24.98
C LYS A 3 -2.69 -19.03 -25.80
N CYS A 4 -1.85 -19.71 -26.59
CA CYS A 4 -2.25 -20.99 -27.21
C CYS A 4 -2.53 -22.01 -26.10
N THR A 5 -3.77 -22.50 -26.04
CA THR A 5 -4.24 -23.47 -25.04
C THR A 5 -3.54 -24.81 -25.23
N ARG A 6 -3.45 -25.62 -24.16
CA ARG A 6 -2.76 -26.93 -24.18
C ARG A 6 -3.22 -27.83 -25.34
N GLU A 7 -4.52 -27.84 -25.60
CA GLU A 7 -5.13 -28.61 -26.68
C GLU A 7 -4.68 -28.13 -28.06
N GLN A 8 -4.58 -26.82 -28.26
CA GLN A 8 -4.07 -26.24 -29.52
C GLN A 8 -2.62 -26.63 -29.75
N ARG A 9 -1.78 -26.71 -28.70
CA ARG A 9 -0.37 -27.15 -28.81
C ARG A 9 -0.27 -28.61 -29.23
N LEU A 10 -1.05 -29.49 -28.61
CA LEU A 10 -1.06 -30.91 -28.94
C LEU A 10 -1.58 -31.16 -30.37
N ARG A 11 -2.61 -30.42 -30.79
CA ARG A 11 -3.10 -30.47 -32.17
C ARG A 11 -2.03 -29.98 -33.16
N ALA A 12 -1.35 -28.87 -32.86
CA ALA A 12 -0.29 -28.32 -33.71
C ALA A 12 0.90 -29.28 -33.86
N VAL A 13 1.36 -29.93 -32.78
CA VAL A 13 2.47 -30.89 -32.84
C VAL A 13 2.11 -32.16 -33.62
N ARG A 14 0.89 -32.68 -33.48
CA ARG A 14 0.42 -33.83 -34.26
C ARG A 14 0.31 -33.52 -35.75
N LEU A 15 -0.19 -32.33 -36.07
CA LEU A 15 -0.30 -31.84 -37.44
C LEU A 15 1.09 -31.61 -38.07
N TYR A 16 2.05 -31.16 -37.26
CA TYR A 16 3.44 -30.97 -37.68
C TYR A 16 4.15 -32.28 -38.05
N GLU A 17 3.88 -33.38 -37.33
CA GLU A 17 4.40 -34.70 -37.71
C GLU A 17 3.71 -35.23 -38.98
N ARG A 18 2.40 -35.00 -39.13
CA ARG A 18 1.63 -35.43 -40.31
C ARG A 18 2.09 -34.77 -41.61
N TYR A 19 2.53 -33.51 -41.55
CA TYR A 19 3.02 -32.75 -42.70
C TYR A 19 4.54 -32.82 -42.88
N ASP A 20 5.19 -33.90 -42.42
CA ASP A 20 6.65 -34.09 -42.54
C ASP A 20 7.46 -32.88 -42.07
N ARG A 21 7.03 -32.27 -40.95
CA ARG A 21 7.66 -31.08 -40.34
C ARG A 21 7.50 -29.79 -41.16
N GLY A 22 6.48 -29.72 -42.01
CA GLY A 22 6.04 -28.52 -42.73
C GLY A 22 5.38 -27.48 -41.83
N ALA A 23 6.17 -26.57 -41.24
CA ALA A 23 5.65 -25.54 -40.34
C ALA A 23 4.69 -24.55 -41.03
N ALA A 24 4.89 -24.28 -42.33
CA ALA A 24 4.03 -23.38 -43.09
C ALA A 24 2.60 -23.94 -43.25
N SER A 25 2.47 -25.24 -43.50
CA SER A 25 1.17 -25.92 -43.61
C SER A 25 0.39 -25.87 -42.30
N VAL A 26 1.07 -26.11 -41.18
CA VAL A 26 0.47 -26.05 -39.83
C VAL A 26 0.03 -24.63 -39.46
N ILE A 27 0.79 -23.61 -39.87
CA ILE A 27 0.47 -22.20 -39.61
C ILE A 27 -0.71 -21.74 -40.48
N ASN A 28 -0.76 -22.17 -41.74
CA ASN A 28 -1.87 -21.84 -42.65
C ASN A 28 -3.19 -22.48 -42.21
N GLU A 29 -3.15 -23.67 -41.61
CA GLU A 29 -4.36 -24.39 -41.17
C GLU A 29 -4.85 -23.96 -39.77
N LEU A 30 -3.93 -23.74 -38.82
CA LEU A 30 -4.31 -23.45 -37.43
C LEU A 30 -4.20 -21.96 -37.05
N GLY A 31 -3.58 -21.13 -37.90
CA GLY A 31 -3.38 -19.69 -37.65
C GLY A 31 -2.52 -19.34 -36.42
N CYS A 32 -2.01 -20.34 -35.69
CA CYS A 32 -1.22 -20.23 -34.46
C CYS A 32 -0.39 -21.51 -34.32
N PRO A 33 0.95 -21.50 -34.11
CA PRO A 33 1.84 -20.45 -33.58
C PRO A 33 3.06 -20.19 -34.49
N SER A 34 4.05 -19.41 -34.05
CA SER A 34 5.28 -19.18 -34.83
C SER A 34 6.05 -20.50 -35.09
N ARG A 35 6.73 -20.58 -36.24
CA ARG A 35 7.57 -21.73 -36.65
C ARG A 35 8.52 -22.20 -35.53
N GLN A 36 9.13 -21.27 -34.81
CA GLN A 36 10.05 -21.56 -33.71
C GLN A 36 9.36 -22.25 -32.53
N MET A 37 8.12 -21.86 -32.23
CA MET A 37 7.34 -22.46 -31.15
C MET A 37 6.92 -23.89 -31.49
N LEU A 38 6.59 -24.13 -32.76
CA LEU A 38 6.18 -25.44 -33.27
C LEU A 38 7.33 -26.47 -33.20
N VAL A 39 8.52 -26.07 -33.67
CA VAL A 39 9.75 -26.88 -33.56
C VAL A 39 10.05 -27.21 -32.10
N ARG A 40 9.86 -26.24 -31.21
CA ARG A 40 10.13 -26.39 -29.78
C ARG A 40 9.15 -27.32 -29.09
N TRP A 41 7.85 -27.22 -29.39
CA TRP A 41 6.84 -28.14 -28.86
C TRP A 41 7.01 -29.54 -29.41
N HIS A 42 7.36 -29.69 -30.69
CA HIS A 42 7.67 -30.99 -31.29
C HIS A 42 8.86 -31.65 -30.61
N ARG A 43 9.96 -30.92 -30.38
CA ARG A 43 11.09 -31.43 -29.61
C ARG A 43 10.68 -31.85 -28.20
N ALA A 44 9.95 -31.00 -27.47
CA ALA A 44 9.47 -31.33 -26.13
C ALA A 44 8.53 -32.55 -26.10
N TRP A 45 7.74 -32.74 -27.16
CA TRP A 45 6.85 -33.89 -27.32
C TRP A 45 7.60 -35.19 -27.63
N VAL A 46 8.65 -35.13 -28.46
CA VAL A 46 9.52 -36.27 -28.74
C VAL A 46 10.28 -36.71 -27.49
N GLU A 47 10.81 -35.75 -26.71
CA GLU A 47 11.53 -36.01 -25.44
C GLU A 47 10.61 -36.57 -24.34
N ALA A 48 9.32 -36.20 -24.34
CA ALA A 48 8.35 -36.67 -23.35
C ALA A 48 7.82 -38.10 -23.62
N GLY A 49 8.23 -38.73 -24.72
CA GLY A 49 7.66 -39.99 -25.20
C GLY A 49 6.30 -39.77 -25.86
N ARG A 50 6.11 -40.34 -27.06
CA ARG A 50 4.94 -40.12 -27.93
C ARG A 50 3.59 -40.48 -27.27
N ASP A 51 3.62 -41.24 -26.18
CA ASP A 51 2.44 -41.74 -25.44
C ASP A 51 2.21 -41.07 -24.08
N GLY A 52 3.09 -40.16 -23.66
CA GLY A 52 3.02 -39.52 -22.35
C GLY A 52 2.35 -38.15 -22.42
N GLY A 53 1.27 -37.96 -21.66
CA GLY A 53 0.60 -36.67 -21.43
C GLY A 53 1.45 -35.63 -20.67
N GLY A 54 2.74 -35.51 -21.01
CA GLY A 54 3.67 -34.51 -20.49
C GLY A 54 3.23 -33.10 -20.84
N SER A 55 3.56 -32.17 -19.94
CA SER A 55 3.27 -30.75 -20.14
C SER A 55 4.07 -30.23 -21.34
N LEU A 56 3.37 -29.93 -22.45
CA LEU A 56 3.89 -29.06 -23.51
C LEU A 56 3.97 -27.62 -22.96
N GLY A 57 4.85 -27.45 -21.97
CA GLY A 57 5.25 -26.14 -21.48
C GLY A 57 5.76 -25.30 -22.64
N ASP A 58 5.95 -24.01 -22.42
CA ASP A 58 6.50 -23.06 -23.40
C ASP A 58 7.94 -23.41 -23.89
N GLY A 59 8.41 -24.62 -23.63
CA GLY A 59 9.71 -25.17 -23.97
C GLY A 59 10.87 -24.48 -23.28
N ARG A 60 10.61 -23.61 -22.28
CA ARG A 60 11.66 -23.21 -21.33
C ARG A 60 11.88 -24.42 -20.43
N GLY A 61 12.54 -25.46 -20.98
CA GLY A 61 13.09 -26.53 -20.17
C GLY A 61 13.84 -25.92 -19.00
N GLU A 62 13.89 -26.64 -17.88
CA GLU A 62 14.63 -26.21 -16.70
C GLU A 62 16.03 -25.79 -17.16
N ARG A 63 16.27 -24.46 -17.25
CA ARG A 63 17.49 -23.89 -17.84
C ARG A 63 18.76 -24.37 -17.11
N TYR A 64 18.58 -24.99 -15.94
CA TYR A 64 19.59 -25.48 -15.05
C TYR A 64 19.19 -26.85 -14.52
N THR A 65 20.13 -27.78 -14.49
CA THR A 65 19.90 -29.12 -13.95
C THR A 65 19.69 -29.06 -12.42
N PRO A 66 19.00 -30.05 -11.81
CA PRO A 66 18.86 -30.11 -10.36
C PRO A 66 20.22 -30.14 -9.64
N GLY A 67 21.24 -30.75 -10.25
CA GLY A 67 22.63 -30.72 -9.75
C GLY A 67 23.24 -29.32 -9.74
N GLN A 68 23.06 -28.55 -10.81
CA GLN A 68 23.51 -27.14 -10.88
C GLN A 68 22.78 -26.27 -9.85
N LYS A 69 21.48 -26.50 -9.66
CA LYS A 69 20.68 -25.81 -8.65
C LYS A 69 21.22 -26.07 -7.24
N ARG A 70 21.51 -27.34 -6.91
CA ARG A 70 22.04 -27.72 -5.59
C ARG A 70 23.45 -27.20 -5.37
N ALA A 71 24.34 -27.28 -6.38
CA ALA A 71 25.68 -26.70 -6.32
C ALA A 71 25.67 -25.18 -6.06
N ALA A 72 24.73 -24.44 -6.67
CA ALA A 72 24.58 -23.01 -6.46
C ALA A 72 24.10 -22.67 -5.03
N VAL A 73 23.15 -23.42 -4.49
CA VAL A 73 22.67 -23.25 -3.11
C VAL A 73 23.76 -23.62 -2.09
N ASP A 74 24.44 -24.74 -2.29
CA ASP A 74 25.56 -25.16 -1.44
C ASP A 74 26.68 -24.13 -1.39
N HIS A 75 27.09 -23.61 -2.56
CA HIS A 75 28.10 -22.56 -2.63
C HIS A 75 27.63 -21.30 -1.89
N TYR A 76 26.37 -20.91 -2.05
CA TYR A 76 25.79 -19.76 -1.33
C TYR A 76 25.86 -19.95 0.19
N LEU A 77 25.52 -21.12 0.71
CA LEU A 77 25.54 -21.41 2.14
C LEU A 77 26.97 -21.43 2.70
N ARG A 78 27.90 -22.13 2.04
CA ARG A 78 29.31 -22.24 2.46
C ARG A 78 30.03 -20.89 2.46
N HIS A 79 29.69 -19.99 1.54
CA HIS A 79 30.42 -18.73 1.35
C HIS A 79 29.71 -17.51 1.98
N GLY A 80 29.06 -17.71 3.13
CA GLY A 80 28.52 -16.63 3.96
C GLY A 80 27.23 -15.99 3.40
N ARG A 81 26.44 -16.78 2.65
CA ARG A 81 25.11 -16.38 2.14
C ARG A 81 25.16 -15.10 1.31
N CYS A 82 26.21 -14.97 0.50
CA CYS A 82 26.44 -13.85 -0.39
C CYS A 82 26.08 -14.22 -1.84
N ALA A 83 24.94 -13.72 -2.31
CA ALA A 83 24.46 -13.99 -3.67
C ALA A 83 25.46 -13.48 -4.72
N ALA A 84 25.97 -12.25 -4.59
CA ALA A 84 26.92 -11.68 -5.56
C ALA A 84 28.21 -12.50 -5.70
N ARG A 85 28.72 -13.07 -4.59
CA ARG A 85 29.89 -13.95 -4.60
C ARG A 85 29.61 -15.26 -5.34
N THR A 86 28.44 -15.84 -5.12
CA THR A 86 28.01 -17.08 -5.78
C THR A 86 27.85 -16.89 -7.28
N ILE A 87 27.24 -15.77 -7.69
CA ILE A 87 27.05 -15.43 -9.10
C ILE A 87 28.40 -15.19 -9.78
N ARG A 88 29.33 -14.50 -9.13
CA ARG A 88 30.67 -14.27 -9.67
C ARG A 88 31.49 -15.56 -9.80
N ALA A 89 31.32 -16.50 -8.88
CA ALA A 89 32.06 -17.76 -8.87
C ALA A 89 31.52 -18.76 -9.91
N LEU A 90 30.20 -18.86 -10.06
CA LEU A 90 29.56 -19.87 -10.91
C LEU A 90 29.13 -19.35 -12.29
N GLY A 91 29.04 -18.02 -12.48
CA GLY A 91 28.57 -17.40 -13.73
C GLY A 91 27.05 -17.50 -13.97
N TYR A 92 26.35 -18.27 -13.13
CA TYR A 92 24.91 -18.44 -13.03
C TYR A 92 24.58 -18.74 -11.55
N PRO A 93 23.32 -18.78 -11.10
CA PRO A 93 22.09 -18.18 -11.67
C PRO A 93 22.01 -16.67 -11.41
N CYS A 94 20.93 -15.98 -11.84
CA CYS A 94 20.69 -14.60 -11.41
C CYS A 94 20.24 -14.53 -9.93
N LYS A 95 20.36 -13.36 -9.29
CA LYS A 95 20.08 -13.19 -7.85
C LYS A 95 18.67 -13.64 -7.43
N ALA A 96 17.65 -13.33 -8.23
CA ALA A 96 16.27 -13.71 -7.95
C ALA A 96 16.06 -15.23 -8.03
N LEU A 97 16.71 -15.87 -9.02
CA LEU A 97 16.63 -17.31 -9.22
C LEU A 97 17.37 -18.06 -8.10
N LEU A 98 18.53 -17.57 -7.67
CA LEU A 98 19.23 -18.11 -6.49
C LEU A 98 18.36 -18.02 -5.23
N ALA A 99 17.71 -16.88 -5.00
CA ALA A 99 16.83 -16.70 -3.86
C ALA A 99 15.68 -17.72 -3.88
N ARG A 100 15.06 -17.92 -5.04
CA ARG A 100 14.00 -18.91 -5.22
C ARG A 100 14.49 -20.33 -4.94
N TRP A 101 15.67 -20.69 -5.44
CA TRP A 101 16.24 -22.01 -5.20
C TRP A 101 16.61 -22.25 -3.73
N VAL A 102 17.09 -21.23 -3.02
CA VAL A 102 17.32 -21.30 -1.58
C VAL A 102 15.99 -21.49 -0.85
N ASP A 103 14.94 -20.74 -1.21
CA ASP A 103 13.62 -20.88 -0.59
C ASP A 103 12.98 -22.26 -0.88
N GLU A 104 13.23 -22.84 -2.06
CA GLU A 104 12.75 -24.17 -2.47
C GLU A 104 13.52 -25.34 -1.83
N LEU A 105 14.84 -25.22 -1.64
CA LEU A 105 15.68 -26.33 -1.12
C LEU A 105 15.95 -26.22 0.38
N GLU A 106 16.09 -25.00 0.91
CA GLU A 106 16.55 -24.73 2.28
C GLU A 106 15.81 -23.50 2.84
N PRO A 107 14.50 -23.62 3.13
CA PRO A 107 13.68 -22.51 3.59
C PRO A 107 14.27 -21.92 4.88
N GLY A 108 14.35 -20.58 4.94
CA GLY A 108 14.88 -19.86 6.09
C GLY A 108 16.40 -19.67 6.12
N GLN A 109 17.17 -20.37 5.26
CA GLN A 109 18.62 -20.15 5.15
C GLN A 109 18.98 -18.91 4.33
N ARG A 110 18.00 -18.24 3.73
CA ARG A 110 18.18 -16.99 3.00
C ARG A 110 18.67 -15.89 3.94
N ARG A 111 19.74 -15.17 3.55
CA ARG A 111 20.22 -14.03 4.33
C ARG A 111 19.24 -12.86 4.27
N ILE A 112 18.45 -12.72 5.33
CA ILE A 112 17.59 -11.57 5.59
C ILE A 112 18.45 -10.51 6.31
N ARG A 113 18.83 -9.44 5.62
CA ARG A 113 19.69 -8.38 6.21
C ARG A 113 18.98 -7.54 7.29
N ARG A 114 17.65 -7.50 7.27
CA ARG A 114 16.81 -6.82 8.25
C ARG A 114 15.55 -7.64 8.38
N ALA A 115 15.23 -8.12 9.59
CA ALA A 115 13.96 -8.78 9.84
C ALA A 115 12.85 -7.84 9.34
N PRO A 116 11.88 -8.33 8.55
CA PRO A 116 10.77 -7.51 8.13
C PRO A 116 10.02 -7.03 9.39
N VAL A 117 10.10 -5.72 9.67
CA VAL A 117 9.23 -5.11 10.69
C VAL A 117 7.80 -5.26 10.21
N ASP A 118 6.93 -5.78 11.08
CA ASP A 118 5.53 -6.04 10.75
C ASP A 118 4.82 -4.74 10.34
N ALA A 119 3.76 -4.89 9.54
CA ALA A 119 3.07 -3.75 8.95
C ALA A 119 2.37 -2.86 9.99
N ARG A 120 1.99 -3.38 11.17
CA ARG A 120 1.36 -2.61 12.24
C ARG A 120 2.41 -1.76 12.96
N THR A 121 3.54 -2.34 13.33
CA THR A 121 4.65 -1.61 13.96
C THR A 121 5.21 -0.54 13.01
N ARG A 122 5.33 -0.87 11.72
CA ARG A 122 5.72 0.10 10.69
C ARG A 122 4.78 1.30 10.61
N ARG A 123 3.46 1.08 10.63
CA ARG A 123 2.47 2.16 10.60
C ARG A 123 2.51 3.01 11.86
N LYS A 124 2.62 2.39 13.05
CA LYS A 124 2.76 3.10 14.33
C LYS A 124 3.98 4.02 14.31
N ALA A 125 5.13 3.51 13.86
CA ALA A 125 6.37 4.26 13.71
C ALA A 125 6.22 5.49 12.80
N VAL A 126 5.49 5.34 11.68
CA VAL A 126 5.23 6.44 10.74
C VAL A 126 4.30 7.48 11.34
N VAL A 127 3.26 7.07 12.07
CA VAL A 127 2.36 8.00 12.77
C VAL A 127 3.10 8.80 13.82
N GLU A 128 3.94 8.16 14.62
CA GLU A 128 4.76 8.80 15.65
C GLU A 128 5.74 9.81 15.05
N TYR A 129 6.43 9.43 13.98
CA TYR A 129 7.34 10.33 13.26
C TYR A 129 6.62 11.46 12.49
N ALA A 130 5.42 11.20 11.95
CA ALA A 130 4.65 12.20 11.21
C ALA A 130 3.95 13.20 12.12
N SER A 131 3.50 12.76 13.30
CA SER A 131 2.91 13.61 14.35
C SER A 131 3.94 14.48 15.08
N GLY A 132 5.23 14.17 14.93
CA GLY A 132 6.32 14.86 15.64
C GLY A 132 6.50 14.39 17.08
N SER A 133 5.86 13.28 17.47
CA SER A 133 5.98 12.68 18.81
C SER A 133 7.38 12.08 19.06
N GLY A 134 8.07 11.68 17.99
CA GLY A 134 9.45 11.20 18.03
C GLY A 134 10.21 11.54 16.75
N THR A 135 11.52 11.71 16.84
CA THR A 135 12.36 11.90 15.65
C THR A 135 12.55 10.57 14.91
N SER A 136 12.82 10.61 13.60
CA SER A 136 13.11 9.38 12.83
C SER A 136 14.27 8.56 13.39
N ARG A 137 15.18 9.21 14.14
CA ARG A 137 16.31 8.54 14.80
C ARG A 137 15.85 7.77 16.05
N GLN A 138 15.09 8.40 16.93
CA GLN A 138 14.54 7.76 18.13
C GLN A 138 13.64 6.57 17.77
N VAL A 139 12.69 6.78 16.84
CA VAL A 139 11.80 5.72 16.34
C VAL A 139 12.60 4.59 15.67
N GLY A 140 13.72 4.93 15.02
CA GLY A 140 14.62 3.95 14.44
C GLY A 140 15.35 3.12 15.49
N GLU A 141 15.93 3.77 16.49
CA GLU A 141 16.66 3.14 17.59
C GLU A 141 15.75 2.18 18.39
N GLU A 142 14.52 2.58 18.70
CA GLU A 142 13.53 1.73 19.39
C GLU A 142 13.16 0.46 18.61
N LEU A 143 13.16 0.54 17.28
CA LEU A 143 12.77 -0.55 16.40
C LEU A 143 13.95 -1.33 15.81
N GLY A 144 15.19 -0.98 16.19
CA GLY A 144 16.41 -1.56 15.62
C GLY A 144 16.58 -1.32 14.12
N VAL A 145 16.01 -0.24 13.59
CA VAL A 145 16.09 0.15 12.17
C VAL A 145 16.77 1.51 12.01
N SER A 146 17.47 1.73 10.89
CA SER A 146 18.07 3.04 10.63
C SER A 146 16.99 4.12 10.47
N ALA A 147 17.29 5.35 10.91
CA ALA A 147 16.46 6.52 10.71
C ALA A 147 16.04 6.72 9.24
N ASP A 148 16.89 6.35 8.29
CA ASP A 148 16.60 6.42 6.85
C ASP A 148 15.43 5.52 6.44
N VAL A 149 15.31 4.38 7.12
CA VAL A 149 14.23 3.42 6.89
C VAL A 149 12.91 4.01 7.34
N VAL A 150 12.89 4.66 8.51
CA VAL A 150 11.72 5.34 9.06
C VAL A 150 11.29 6.51 8.16
N ARG A 151 12.25 7.30 7.66
CA ARG A 151 11.99 8.37 6.68
C ARG A 151 11.42 7.83 5.37
N ASN A 152 11.98 6.73 4.86
CA ASN A 152 11.48 6.06 3.66
C ASN A 152 10.08 5.48 3.86
N TRP A 153 9.77 4.92 5.04
CA TRP A 153 8.41 4.48 5.37
C TRP A 153 7.42 5.64 5.37
N LYS A 154 7.77 6.76 6.01
CA LYS A 154 6.93 7.97 5.97
C LYS A 154 6.72 8.45 4.54
N HIS A 155 7.78 8.51 3.75
CA HIS A 155 7.69 8.95 2.35
C HIS A 155 6.79 8.03 1.53
N LYS A 156 6.95 6.71 1.64
CA LYS A 156 6.11 5.73 0.91
C LYS A 156 4.66 5.65 1.38
N MET A 157 4.38 5.91 2.65
CA MET A 157 3.04 5.78 3.21
C MET A 157 2.23 7.08 3.14
N LEU A 158 2.89 8.24 3.05
CA LEU A 158 2.23 9.56 3.06
C LEU A 158 2.31 10.29 1.73
N ALA A 159 3.35 10.08 0.91
CA ALA A 159 3.22 10.35 -0.50
C ALA A 159 2.45 9.14 -1.05
N GLY A 160 1.17 9.33 -1.37
CA GLY A 160 0.30 8.26 -1.88
C GLY A 160 1.01 7.44 -2.95
N ASP A 161 0.64 6.16 -3.07
CA ASP A 161 1.27 5.11 -3.88
C ASP A 161 1.52 5.43 -5.38
N ASP A 162 2.35 6.43 -5.69
CA ASP A 162 2.90 6.66 -7.03
C ASP A 162 3.93 5.58 -7.39
N LYS A 163 4.33 4.75 -6.41
CA LYS A 163 5.18 3.57 -6.66
C LYS A 163 4.43 2.38 -7.25
N GLU A 164 3.10 2.28 -7.10
CA GLU A 164 2.34 1.28 -7.88
C GLU A 164 2.15 1.73 -9.34
N ARG A 165 2.23 3.04 -9.62
CA ARG A 165 2.25 3.59 -11.00
C ARG A 165 3.65 3.58 -11.64
N ALA A 166 4.71 3.70 -10.86
CA ALA A 166 6.09 3.76 -11.37
C ALA A 166 6.75 2.40 -11.64
N MET A 167 6.08 1.26 -11.41
CA MET A 167 6.63 -0.06 -11.74
C MET A 167 6.36 -0.49 -13.20
N GLY A 168 5.99 0.45 -14.07
CA GLY A 168 5.81 0.24 -15.51
C GLY A 168 7.07 0.46 -16.34
N ASP A 169 7.93 1.41 -15.98
CA ASP A 169 9.03 1.86 -16.83
C ASP A 169 10.26 2.17 -15.98
N ASP A 170 11.14 1.20 -15.77
CA ASP A 170 12.55 1.43 -15.44
C ASP A 170 13.32 0.11 -15.52
N ALA A 171 13.45 -0.38 -16.75
CA ALA A 171 14.40 -1.41 -17.12
C ALA A 171 15.34 -0.87 -18.21
N ASP A 172 16.01 0.26 -17.96
CA ASP A 172 17.28 0.56 -18.62
C ASP A 172 18.11 1.60 -17.85
N LYS A 173 19.43 1.46 -17.98
CA LYS A 173 20.51 2.38 -17.56
C LYS A 173 21.05 2.22 -16.15
N GLY A 174 22.09 1.39 -16.10
CA GLY A 174 23.12 1.44 -15.07
C GLY A 174 23.90 2.76 -15.09
N GLY A 175 24.27 3.20 -13.89
CA GLY A 175 25.17 4.32 -13.66
C GLY A 175 25.45 4.48 -12.16
N THR A 176 26.71 4.29 -11.79
CA THR A 176 27.30 4.42 -10.45
C THR A 176 26.87 5.70 -9.70
N PRO A 177 26.66 5.67 -8.37
CA PRO A 177 26.24 6.84 -7.62
C PRO A 177 27.43 7.79 -7.35
N LYS A 178 27.35 9.01 -7.89
CA LYS A 178 28.15 10.14 -7.42
C LYS A 178 27.26 11.08 -6.62
N SER A 179 27.75 11.40 -5.43
CA SER A 179 27.25 12.39 -4.48
C SER A 179 26.87 13.70 -5.17
N ARG A 180 25.63 14.15 -4.97
CA ARG A 180 25.24 15.56 -5.04
C ARG A 180 24.16 15.83 -4.01
N GLU A 181 24.62 16.29 -2.86
CA GLU A 181 23.87 17.22 -2.02
C GLU A 181 23.51 18.46 -2.86
N ASP A 182 22.42 19.12 -2.46
CA ASP A 182 21.89 20.37 -3.01
C ASP A 182 21.28 20.31 -4.43
N ARG A 183 20.00 19.93 -4.47
CA ARG A 183 18.94 20.70 -5.17
C ARG A 183 17.56 20.18 -4.77
N HIS A 184 16.61 21.11 -4.63
CA HIS A 184 15.20 20.97 -4.24
C HIS A 184 14.85 21.13 -2.74
N ARG A 185 15.24 22.25 -2.15
CA ARG A 185 14.36 22.96 -1.19
C ARG A 185 13.54 23.97 -2.01
N ASP A 186 12.27 23.67 -2.28
CA ASP A 186 11.20 24.69 -2.20
C ASP A 186 9.77 24.14 -2.41
N ASP A 187 9.58 22.95 -2.98
CA ASP A 187 8.22 22.52 -3.35
C ASP A 187 7.42 21.87 -2.19
N GLY A 188 8.12 21.30 -1.20
CA GLY A 188 7.50 20.67 -0.02
C GLY A 188 6.88 21.66 0.98
N GLY A 189 7.29 22.94 0.95
CA GLY A 189 6.74 23.98 1.82
C GLY A 189 5.30 24.32 1.45
N ARG A 190 5.01 24.42 0.15
CA ARG A 190 3.68 24.77 -0.38
C ARG A 190 2.63 23.69 -0.08
N SER A 191 3.02 22.41 -0.15
CA SER A 191 2.15 21.27 0.20
C SER A 191 1.89 21.16 1.71
N LEU A 192 2.92 21.35 2.55
CA LEU A 192 2.75 21.37 4.01
C LEU A 192 1.91 22.54 4.47
N GLU A 193 2.07 23.71 3.86
CA GLU A 193 1.25 24.88 4.19
C GLU A 193 -0.21 24.69 3.75
N GLY A 194 -0.46 24.03 2.62
CA GLY A 194 -1.81 23.61 2.21
C GLY A 194 -2.50 22.72 3.25
N MET A 195 -1.83 21.66 3.70
CA MET A 195 -2.36 20.78 4.76
C MET A 195 -2.55 21.50 6.11
N ARG A 196 -1.68 22.48 6.43
CA ARG A 196 -1.86 23.31 7.63
C ARG A 196 -3.12 24.17 7.54
N ARG A 197 -3.34 24.83 6.40
CA ARG A 197 -4.55 25.62 6.14
C ARG A 197 -5.81 24.77 6.20
N GLU A 198 -5.77 23.57 5.62
CA GLU A 198 -6.90 22.62 5.68
C GLU A 198 -7.23 22.23 7.12
N ARG A 199 -6.22 21.82 7.90
CA ARG A 199 -6.39 21.51 9.33
C ARG A 199 -6.92 22.71 10.12
N ASP A 200 -6.44 23.91 9.83
CA ASP A 200 -6.91 25.12 10.53
C ASP A 200 -8.35 25.45 10.13
N GLY A 201 -8.73 25.20 8.88
CA GLY A 201 -10.11 25.27 8.39
C GLY A 201 -11.03 24.28 9.10
N ILE A 202 -10.63 23.01 9.20
CA ILE A 202 -11.39 21.98 9.93
C ILE A 202 -11.53 22.34 11.41
N ARG A 203 -10.47 22.84 12.04
CA ARG A 203 -10.54 23.30 13.45
C ARG A 203 -11.52 24.46 13.62
N SER A 204 -11.52 25.40 12.69
CA SER A 204 -12.44 26.54 12.70
C SER A 204 -13.90 26.11 12.49
N GLN A 205 -14.13 25.13 11.61
CA GLN A 205 -15.44 24.51 11.44
C GLN A 205 -15.89 23.78 12.70
N LEU A 206 -14.99 23.04 13.36
CA LEU A 206 -15.31 22.34 14.60
C LEU A 206 -15.65 23.32 15.73
N THR A 207 -14.92 24.43 15.86
CA THR A 207 -15.25 25.47 16.85
C THR A 207 -16.59 26.12 16.55
N ARG A 208 -16.91 26.35 15.28
CA ARG A 208 -18.21 26.87 14.85
C ARG A 208 -19.34 25.90 15.17
N MET A 209 -19.22 24.63 14.79
CA MET A 209 -20.24 23.61 15.09
C MET A 209 -20.44 23.39 16.58
N ARG A 210 -19.37 23.49 17.38
CA ARG A 210 -19.47 23.42 18.85
C ARG A 210 -20.22 24.63 19.41
N ALA A 211 -19.92 25.84 18.93
CA ALA A 211 -20.66 27.04 19.34
C ALA A 211 -22.13 26.98 18.92
N GLU A 212 -22.43 26.52 17.70
CA GLU A 212 -23.80 26.30 17.22
C GLU A 212 -24.55 25.27 18.07
N ARG A 213 -23.88 24.17 18.46
CA ARG A 213 -24.46 23.18 19.39
C ARG A 213 -24.76 23.82 20.75
N ASP A 214 -23.81 24.55 21.32
CA ASP A 214 -23.98 25.17 22.65
C ASP A 214 -25.13 26.19 22.65
N GLU A 215 -25.27 26.95 21.55
CA GLU A 215 -26.38 27.87 21.34
C GLU A 215 -27.73 27.13 21.24
N LEU A 216 -27.80 26.06 20.43
CA LEU A 216 -29.01 25.23 20.31
C LEU A 216 -29.38 24.56 21.64
N GLU A 217 -28.40 24.19 22.46
CA GLU A 217 -28.66 23.61 23.78
C GLU A 217 -29.29 24.63 24.73
N ILE A 218 -28.86 25.89 24.68
CA ILE A 218 -29.48 26.99 25.42
C ILE A 218 -30.93 27.23 24.93
N GLU A 219 -31.17 27.25 23.62
CA GLU A 219 -32.52 27.42 23.05
C GLU A 219 -33.48 26.29 23.45
N LEU A 220 -33.01 25.04 23.39
CA LEU A 220 -33.80 23.89 23.85
C LEU A 220 -34.09 23.95 25.34
N GLU A 221 -33.15 24.43 26.14
CA GLU A 221 -33.36 24.65 27.58
C GLU A 221 -34.42 25.71 27.84
N ILE A 222 -34.37 26.82 27.09
CA ILE A 222 -35.36 27.89 27.16
C ILE A 222 -36.74 27.31 26.92
N ILE A 223 -36.96 26.65 25.78
CA ILE A 223 -38.26 26.08 25.42
C ILE A 223 -38.73 25.05 26.45
N ARG A 224 -37.81 24.24 26.99
CA ARG A 224 -38.17 23.24 27.99
C ARG A 224 -38.58 23.88 29.31
N TYR A 225 -37.81 24.83 29.81
CA TYR A 225 -38.07 25.48 31.09
C TYR A 225 -39.25 26.45 31.01
N THR A 226 -39.44 27.15 29.89
CA THR A 226 -40.65 27.98 29.65
C THR A 226 -41.91 27.12 29.67
N LYS A 227 -41.89 25.93 29.07
CA LYS A 227 -42.99 24.97 29.14
C LYS A 227 -43.27 24.48 30.55
N GLU A 228 -42.24 24.27 31.36
CA GLU A 228 -42.38 23.91 32.77
C GLU A 228 -43.05 25.04 33.57
N LEU A 229 -42.72 26.31 33.29
CA LEU A 229 -43.30 27.48 33.94
C LEU A 229 -44.74 27.81 33.46
N LEU A 230 -45.05 27.60 32.18
CA LEU A 230 -46.34 27.96 31.57
C LEU A 230 -47.40 26.84 31.63
N GLY A 231 -46.98 25.61 31.89
CA GLY A 231 -47.87 24.44 31.94
C GLY A 231 -48.36 23.97 30.56
N LYS A 232 -49.20 22.92 30.53
CA LYS A 232 -49.59 22.21 29.28
C LYS A 232 -50.50 23.00 28.32
N GLY A 233 -50.99 24.18 28.71
CA GLY A 233 -52.06 24.89 27.99
C GLY A 233 -51.64 26.15 27.22
N ARG A 234 -50.48 26.74 27.53
CA ARG A 234 -49.91 27.90 26.82
C ARG A 234 -48.66 27.40 26.12
N GLY A 235 -48.49 27.68 24.83
CA GLY A 235 -47.32 27.25 24.06
C GLY A 235 -46.01 27.61 24.77
N ALA A 236 -44.93 26.86 24.50
CA ALA A 236 -43.62 27.00 25.13
C ALA A 236 -42.84 28.25 24.64
N ASP A 237 -43.55 29.35 24.49
CA ASP A 237 -43.03 30.61 23.98
C ASP A 237 -42.57 31.50 25.15
N PRO A 238 -41.27 31.86 25.22
CA PRO A 238 -40.71 32.67 26.30
C PRO A 238 -41.36 34.06 26.44
N ASP A 239 -41.97 34.60 25.39
CA ASP A 239 -42.61 35.93 25.44
C ASP A 239 -43.85 35.96 26.35
N ASN A 240 -44.47 34.80 26.58
CA ASN A 240 -45.65 34.64 27.43
C ASN A 240 -45.35 34.60 28.94
N LEU A 241 -44.07 34.67 29.33
CA LEU A 241 -43.67 34.67 30.75
C LEU A 241 -43.94 36.03 31.43
N THR A 242 -44.32 35.97 32.72
CA THR A 242 -44.35 37.17 33.58
C THR A 242 -42.93 37.65 33.88
N ASN A 243 -42.76 38.90 34.34
CA ASN A 243 -41.44 39.42 34.72
C ASN A 243 -40.71 38.52 35.74
N ALA A 244 -41.44 37.94 36.71
CA ALA A 244 -40.89 36.99 37.66
C ALA A 244 -40.46 35.66 36.98
N GLY A 245 -41.24 35.18 36.01
CA GLY A 245 -40.91 33.99 35.21
C GLY A 245 -39.66 34.18 34.35
N ARG A 246 -39.50 35.36 33.74
CA ARG A 246 -38.28 35.72 32.98
C ARG A 246 -37.04 35.73 33.89
N THR A 247 -37.16 36.25 35.11
CA THR A 247 -36.05 36.21 36.08
C THR A 247 -35.67 34.79 36.48
N CYS A 248 -36.64 33.90 36.73
CA CYS A 248 -36.37 32.49 37.01
C CYS A 248 -35.66 31.79 35.84
N LEU A 249 -36.11 32.04 34.61
CA LEU A 249 -35.48 31.48 33.40
C LEU A 249 -34.01 31.89 33.28
N VAL A 250 -33.71 33.19 33.47
CA VAL A 250 -32.33 33.72 33.40
C VAL A 250 -31.44 33.08 34.47
N LEU A 251 -31.92 32.96 35.71
CA LEU A 251 -31.15 32.35 36.80
C LEU A 251 -30.90 30.85 36.56
N HIS A 252 -31.89 30.14 36.04
CA HIS A 252 -31.77 28.72 35.67
C HIS A 252 -30.71 28.50 34.58
N LEU A 253 -30.76 29.28 33.50
CA LEU A 253 -29.81 29.20 32.40
C LEU A 253 -28.38 29.57 32.84
N ALA A 254 -28.25 30.62 33.66
CA ALA A 254 -26.95 31.01 34.22
C ALA A 254 -26.34 29.91 35.10
N GLY A 255 -27.16 29.22 35.90
CA GLY A 255 -26.73 28.08 36.70
C GLY A 255 -26.35 26.85 35.87
N ARG A 256 -27.13 26.54 34.83
CA ARG A 256 -26.94 25.33 34.01
C ARG A 256 -25.75 25.43 33.06
N PHE A 257 -25.57 26.58 32.41
CA PHE A 257 -24.53 26.78 31.39
C PHE A 257 -23.31 27.53 31.92
N ALA A 258 -23.28 27.89 33.21
CA ALA A 258 -22.22 28.68 33.83
C ALA A 258 -21.94 30.02 33.11
N VAL A 259 -22.97 30.59 32.49
CA VAL A 259 -22.93 31.89 31.80
C VAL A 259 -23.38 33.01 32.72
N LYS A 260 -22.91 34.24 32.48
CA LYS A 260 -23.32 35.36 33.33
C LYS A 260 -24.76 35.75 32.99
N PRO A 261 -25.62 36.05 33.99
CA PRO A 261 -27.01 36.48 33.74
C PRO A 261 -27.12 37.67 32.78
N ARG A 262 -26.13 38.56 32.76
CA ARG A 262 -26.07 39.72 31.86
C ARG A 262 -25.87 39.38 30.38
N ASP A 263 -25.21 38.25 30.09
CA ASP A 263 -24.94 37.80 28.72
C ASP A 263 -26.20 37.13 28.11
N LEU A 264 -27.19 36.89 28.96
CA LEU A 264 -28.49 36.31 28.69
C LEU A 264 -29.61 37.37 28.64
N LEU A 265 -29.37 38.59 29.14
CA LEU A 265 -30.38 39.65 29.37
C LEU A 265 -30.85 40.40 28.10
N GLY A 266 -30.81 39.77 26.93
CA GLY A 266 -31.28 40.37 25.67
C GLY A 266 -31.72 39.36 24.62
N ARG A 267 -31.90 38.09 25.03
CA ARG A 267 -32.34 37.00 24.15
C ARG A 267 -33.86 36.76 24.25
N TYR A 268 -34.56 37.47 25.15
CA TYR A 268 -35.99 37.33 25.50
C TYR A 268 -36.46 38.50 26.38
#